data_AF-A0A2A5DQG9-F1
#
_entry.id   AF-A0A2A5DQG9-F1
#
_cell.length_a   1.000
_cell.length_b   1.000
_cell.length_c   1.000
_cell.angle_alpha   90.00
_cell.angle_beta   90.00
_cell.angle_gamma   90.00
#
_symmetry.space_group_name_H-M   'P 1'
#
loop_
_entity.id
_entity.type
_entity.pdbx_description
1 polymer ?
#
loop_
_entity_poly.entity_id
_entity_poly.type
_entity_poly.pdbx_seq_one_letter_code
_entity_poly.pdbx_strand_id
1 'polypeptide(L)'
;MTAQADLVAGIESEMQTADDASYRALGELRTALVRDLTARAAITPRLVTFTPTTTRPALALAQDYYGDDPAALIARADEITTRNQVRHPGFVPAGPLEVRTNA
;
A
#
# COMPACT_ATOMS: atom_id res chain seq x y z
N MET A 1 -0.21 -10.02 15.83
CA MET A 1 0.98 -9.18 16.08
C MET A 1 1.54 -8.78 14.73
N THR A 2 1.78 -7.49 14.50
CA THR A 2 2.38 -6.97 13.27
C THR A 2 3.90 -7.11 13.36
N ALA A 3 4.56 -7.66 12.35
CA ALA A 3 6.00 -7.95 12.35
C ALA A 3 6.91 -6.75 12.73
N GLN A 4 6.46 -5.52 12.48
CA GLN A 4 7.14 -4.30 12.94
C GLN A 4 7.19 -4.18 14.46
N ALA A 5 6.09 -4.48 15.15
CA ALA A 5 6.02 -4.39 16.61
C ALA A 5 6.96 -5.41 17.26
N ASP A 6 7.04 -6.61 16.68
CA ASP A 6 7.92 -7.69 17.16
C ASP A 6 9.40 -7.32 17.01
N LEU A 7 9.76 -6.68 15.89
CA LEU A 7 11.14 -6.22 15.63
C LEU A 7 11.55 -5.08 16.57
N VAL A 8 10.67 -4.12 16.83
CA VAL A 8 10.92 -3.03 17.79
C VAL A 8 11.06 -3.57 19.20
N ALA A 9 10.18 -4.49 19.61
CA ALA A 9 10.25 -5.12 20.93
C ALA A 9 11.55 -5.92 21.12
N GLY A 10 12.04 -6.60 20.07
CA GLY A 10 13.34 -7.27 20.10
C GLY A 10 14.49 -6.29 20.36
N ILE A 11 14.54 -5.16 19.65
CA ILE A 11 15.56 -4.13 19.87
C ILE A 11 15.47 -3.56 21.28
N GLU A 12 14.27 -3.31 21.80
CA GLU A 12 14.07 -2.79 23.15
C GLU A 12 14.53 -3.77 24.23
N SER A 13 14.35 -5.07 24.03
CA SER A 13 14.87 -6.11 24.91
C SER A 13 16.40 -6.08 24.97
N GLU A 14 17.07 -5.97 23.83
CA GLU A 14 18.54 -5.89 23.77
C GLU A 14 19.06 -4.61 24.43
N MET A 15 18.34 -3.48 24.28
CA MET A 15 18.69 -2.21 24.93
C MET A 15 18.71 -2.30 26.46
N GLN A 16 17.88 -3.15 27.07
CA GLN A 16 17.80 -3.26 28.55
C GLN A 16 19.07 -3.82 29.19
N THR A 17 19.89 -4.54 28.41
CA THR A 17 21.12 -5.19 28.89
C THR A 17 22.39 -4.61 28.27
N ALA A 18 22.25 -3.62 27.38
CA ALA A 18 23.32 -3.00 26.64
C ALA A 18 24.12 -1.98 27.50
N ASP A 19 25.41 -1.83 27.20
CA ASP A 19 26.21 -0.71 27.71
C ASP A 19 25.77 0.64 27.09
N ASP A 20 26.23 1.76 27.65
CA ASP A 20 25.83 3.11 27.23
C ASP A 20 26.03 3.39 25.73
N ALA A 21 27.11 2.85 25.13
CA ALA A 21 27.42 3.06 23.72
C ALA A 21 26.46 2.26 22.83
N SER A 22 26.24 1.01 23.18
CA SER A 22 25.34 0.08 22.51
C SER A 22 23.87 0.52 22.65
N TYR A 23 23.48 1.01 23.82
CA TYR A 23 22.14 1.56 24.07
C TYR A 23 21.83 2.72 23.11
N ARG A 24 22.78 3.65 22.93
CA ARG A 24 22.63 4.76 21.97
C ARG A 24 22.51 4.24 20.54
N ALA A 25 23.40 3.35 20.12
CA ALA A 25 23.38 2.79 18.76
C ALA A 25 22.07 2.04 18.45
N LEU A 26 21.55 1.25 19.40
CA LEU A 26 20.27 0.55 19.26
C LEU A 26 19.08 1.51 19.24
N GLY A 27 19.12 2.59 20.03
CA GLY A 27 18.10 3.64 20.01
C GLY A 27 18.04 4.39 18.67
N GLU A 28 19.19 4.67 18.07
CA GLU A 28 19.30 5.24 16.72
C GLU A 28 18.75 4.28 15.66
N LEU A 29 19.13 3.00 15.73
CA LEU A 29 18.62 1.96 14.84
C LEU A 29 17.10 1.84 14.91
N ARG A 30 16.53 1.77 16.13
CA ARG A 30 15.06 1.73 16.34
C ARG A 30 14.38 2.92 15.69
N THR A 31 14.95 4.12 15.85
CA THR A 31 14.39 5.35 15.29
C THR A 31 14.44 5.34 13.75
N ALA A 32 15.59 4.95 13.18
CA ALA A 32 15.75 4.85 11.73
C ALA A 32 14.80 3.82 11.12
N LEU A 33 14.66 2.65 11.77
CA LEU A 33 13.77 1.58 11.36
C LEU A 33 12.30 2.03 11.38
N VAL A 34 11.83 2.62 12.47
CA VAL A 34 10.44 3.10 12.56
C VAL A 34 10.16 4.16 11.50
N ARG A 35 11.10 5.07 11.25
CA ARG A 35 10.97 6.09 10.19
C ARG A 35 10.89 5.45 8.80
N ASP A 36 11.80 4.54 8.48
CA ASP A 36 11.83 3.85 7.19
C ASP A 36 10.55 3.03 6.95
N LEU A 37 10.12 2.25 7.95
CA LEU A 37 8.89 1.46 7.86
C LEU A 37 7.64 2.35 7.77
N THR A 38 7.60 3.46 8.49
CA THR A 38 6.49 4.43 8.40
C THR A 38 6.45 5.09 7.03
N ALA A 39 7.60 5.47 6.47
CA ALA A 39 7.68 6.02 5.12
C ALA A 39 7.21 5.02 4.07
N ARG A 40 7.62 3.75 4.17
CA ARG A 40 7.18 2.68 3.26
C ARG A 40 5.71 2.33 3.43
N ALA A 41 5.20 2.35 4.66
CA ALA A 41 3.79 2.15 4.94
C ALA A 41 2.92 3.27 4.35
N ALA A 42 3.37 4.52 4.42
CA ALA A 42 2.70 5.66 3.79
C ALA A 42 2.66 5.55 2.25
N ILE A 43 3.67 4.91 1.65
CA ILE A 43 3.76 4.69 0.21
C ILE A 43 2.93 3.48 -0.23
N THR A 44 2.55 2.57 0.68
CA THR A 44 1.76 1.38 0.35
C THR A 44 0.28 1.75 0.32
N PRO A 45 -0.32 1.92 -0.87
CA PRO A 45 -1.72 2.25 -0.94
C PRO A 45 -2.52 1.05 -0.48
N ARG A 46 -3.43 1.29 0.46
CA ARG A 46 -4.33 0.27 0.96
C ARG A 46 -5.14 -0.27 -0.22
N LEU A 47 -5.14 -1.58 -0.42
CA LEU A 47 -5.88 -2.23 -1.50
C LEU A 47 -7.26 -2.62 -0.99
N VAL A 48 -8.26 -2.49 -1.85
CA VAL A 48 -9.62 -2.96 -1.61
C VAL A 48 -10.14 -3.70 -2.83
N THR A 49 -11.09 -4.60 -2.60
CA THR A 49 -11.75 -5.35 -3.67
C THR A 49 -12.96 -4.56 -4.16
N PHE A 50 -12.95 -4.21 -5.44
CA PHE A 50 -14.07 -3.60 -6.17
C PHE A 50 -14.64 -4.62 -7.16
N THR A 51 -15.96 -4.85 -7.15
CA THR A 51 -16.59 -5.91 -7.95
C THR A 51 -17.56 -5.33 -8.97
N PRO A 52 -17.13 -5.01 -10.20
CA PRO A 52 -18.04 -4.66 -11.28
C PRO A 52 -18.97 -5.83 -11.65
N THR A 53 -20.24 -5.50 -11.90
CA THR A 53 -21.29 -6.47 -12.28
C THR A 53 -21.32 -6.80 -13.77
N THR A 54 -20.70 -5.95 -14.60
CA THR A 54 -20.68 -6.09 -16.06
C THR A 54 -19.29 -5.75 -16.60
N THR A 55 -18.95 -6.31 -17.77
CA THR A 55 -17.71 -6.00 -18.47
C THR A 55 -17.73 -4.55 -18.96
N ARG A 56 -16.77 -3.75 -18.52
CA ARG A 56 -16.71 -2.31 -18.83
C ARG A 56 -15.27 -1.86 -19.08
N PRO A 57 -15.06 -0.71 -19.76
CA PRO A 57 -13.72 -0.15 -19.93
C PRO A 57 -13.10 0.24 -18.58
N ALA A 58 -11.79 0.06 -18.43
CA ALA A 58 -11.03 0.43 -17.24
C ALA A 58 -11.20 1.90 -16.87
N LEU A 59 -11.32 2.77 -17.87
CA LEU A 59 -11.57 4.20 -17.67
C LEU A 59 -12.93 4.47 -17.03
N ALA A 60 -13.98 3.75 -17.46
CA ALA A 60 -15.31 3.87 -16.86
C ALA A 60 -15.31 3.32 -15.42
N LEU A 61 -14.61 2.21 -15.18
CA LEU A 61 -14.44 1.67 -13.81
C LEU A 61 -13.66 2.63 -12.92
N ALA A 62 -12.63 3.28 -13.44
CA ALA A 62 -11.86 4.29 -12.71
C ALA A 62 -12.74 5.49 -12.36
N GLN A 63 -13.61 5.94 -13.28
CA GLN A 63 -14.53 7.05 -13.03
C GLN A 63 -15.50 6.70 -11.90
N ASP A 64 -16.14 5.55 -11.99
CA ASP A 64 -17.14 5.09 -11.00
C ASP A 64 -16.56 5.00 -9.59
N TYR A 65 -15.29 4.59 -9.47
CA TYR A 65 -14.66 4.29 -8.19
C TYR A 65 -13.86 5.46 -7.61
N TYR A 66 -13.13 6.21 -8.45
CA TYR A 66 -12.24 7.30 -8.02
C TYR A 66 -12.82 8.71 -8.24
N GLY A 67 -13.92 8.85 -9.00
CA GLY A 67 -14.58 10.13 -9.24
C GLY A 67 -13.93 10.96 -10.36
N ASP A 68 -14.22 12.27 -10.35
CA ASP A 68 -14.08 13.14 -11.52
C ASP A 68 -12.75 13.91 -11.61
N ASP A 69 -11.67 13.48 -10.95
CA ASP A 69 -10.34 14.09 -11.16
C ASP A 69 -9.74 13.58 -12.48
N PRO A 70 -9.82 14.36 -13.59
CA PRO A 70 -9.45 13.87 -14.90
C PRO A 70 -7.94 13.68 -15.03
N ALA A 71 -7.15 14.41 -14.23
CA ALA A 71 -5.69 14.31 -14.23
C ALA A 71 -5.21 12.98 -13.61
N ALA A 72 -5.94 12.45 -12.63
CA ALA A 72 -5.63 11.18 -12.01
C ALA A 72 -6.28 9.98 -12.73
N LEU A 73 -7.38 10.20 -13.45
CA LEU A 73 -8.25 9.13 -13.95
C LEU A 73 -7.54 8.13 -14.88
N ILE A 74 -6.73 8.63 -15.81
CA ILE A 74 -5.98 7.79 -16.76
C ILE A 74 -4.99 6.90 -16.00
N ALA A 75 -4.25 7.48 -15.04
CA ALA A 75 -3.32 6.74 -14.20
C ALA A 75 -4.03 5.68 -13.34
N ARG A 76 -5.25 5.96 -12.86
CA ARG A 76 -6.07 5.00 -12.13
C ARG A 76 -6.60 3.87 -13.02
N ALA A 77 -6.97 4.18 -14.26
CA ALA A 77 -7.37 3.16 -15.24
C ALA A 77 -6.19 2.23 -15.59
N ASP A 78 -5.01 2.78 -15.82
CA ASP A 78 -3.78 2.01 -16.08
C ASP A 78 -3.36 1.16 -14.87
N GLU A 79 -3.59 1.67 -13.66
CA GLU A 79 -3.36 0.92 -12.44
C GLU A 79 -4.33 -0.28 -12.32
N ILE A 80 -5.62 -0.09 -12.61
CA ILE A 80 -6.61 -1.18 -12.60
C ILE A 80 -6.19 -2.29 -13.56
N THR A 81 -5.80 -1.94 -14.79
CA THR A 81 -5.41 -2.92 -15.81
C THR A 81 -4.14 -3.66 -15.44
N THR A 82 -3.12 -2.93 -14.98
CA THR A 82 -1.82 -3.50 -14.61
C THR A 82 -1.96 -4.42 -13.39
N ARG A 83 -2.66 -3.99 -12.33
CA ARG A 83 -2.78 -4.79 -11.10
C ARG A 83 -3.58 -6.06 -11.32
N ASN A 84 -4.67 -5.97 -12.06
CA ASN A 84 -5.58 -7.09 -12.28
C ASN A 84 -5.22 -7.94 -13.50
N GLN A 85 -4.06 -7.70 -14.12
CA GLN A 85 -3.58 -8.39 -15.31
C GLN A 85 -4.63 -8.42 -16.44
N VAL A 86 -5.35 -7.30 -16.61
CA VAL A 86 -6.41 -7.21 -17.60
C VAL A 86 -5.81 -7.24 -19.00
N ARG A 87 -6.27 -8.16 -19.84
CA ARG A 87 -5.77 -8.34 -21.21
C ARG A 87 -5.97 -7.12 -22.10
N HIS A 88 -7.10 -6.43 -21.99
CA HIS A 88 -7.41 -5.25 -22.79
C HIS A 88 -8.13 -4.17 -21.97
N PRO A 89 -7.62 -2.92 -21.92
CA PRO A 89 -8.21 -1.86 -21.10
C PRO A 89 -9.68 -1.56 -21.40
N GLY A 90 -10.11 -1.72 -22.66
CA GLY A 90 -11.53 -1.55 -23.05
C GLY A 90 -12.47 -2.67 -22.60
N PHE A 91 -11.94 -3.81 -22.12
CA PHE A 91 -12.70 -5.01 -21.78
C PHE A 91 -12.23 -5.59 -20.45
N VAL A 92 -12.50 -4.86 -19.35
CA VAL A 92 -12.27 -5.39 -18.01
C VAL A 92 -13.44 -6.32 -17.65
N PRO A 93 -13.21 -7.61 -17.35
CA PRO A 93 -14.28 -8.55 -17.04
C PRO A 93 -15.01 -8.20 -15.74
N ALA A 94 -16.26 -8.62 -15.63
CA ALA A 94 -17.00 -8.60 -14.36
C ALA A 94 -16.33 -9.55 -13.35
N GLY A 95 -16.46 -9.23 -12.06
CA GLY A 95 -15.82 -9.99 -10.97
C GLY A 95 -14.91 -9.13 -10.10
N PRO A 96 -14.27 -9.73 -9.08
CA PRO A 96 -13.46 -8.99 -8.12
C PRO A 96 -12.20 -8.42 -8.77
N LEU A 97 -11.96 -7.13 -8.55
CA LEU A 97 -10.76 -6.40 -8.96
C LEU A 97 -10.09 -5.79 -7.73
N GLU A 98 -8.78 -5.83 -7.70
CA GLU A 98 -7.95 -5.12 -6.73
C GLU A 98 -7.71 -3.68 -7.19
N VAL A 99 -8.16 -2.73 -6.37
CA VAL A 99 -7.99 -1.29 -6.61
C VAL A 99 -7.39 -0.63 -5.38
N ARG A 100 -6.71 0.52 -5.54
CA ARG A 100 -6.28 1.31 -4.39
C ARG A 100 -7.49 1.96 -3.73
N THR A 101 -7.46 2.10 -2.42
CA THR A 101 -8.47 2.86 -1.68
C THR A 101 -8.59 4.27 -2.26
N ASN A 102 -9.83 4.69 -2.51
CA ASN A 102 -10.16 6.10 -2.76
C ASN A 102 -10.06 6.84 -1.41
N ALA A 103 -8.98 7.59 -1.19
CA ALA A 103 -8.71 8.36 0.02
C ALA A 103 -8.70 9.85 -0.29
#